data_AF-A0A3D0UWH1-F1
#
_entry.id   AF-A0A3D0UWH1-F1
#
_cell.length_a   1.000
_cell.length_b   1.000
_cell.length_c   1.000
_cell.angle_alpha   90.00
_cell.angle_beta   90.00
_cell.angle_gamma   90.00
#
_symmetry.space_group_name_H-M   'P 1'
#
loop_
_entity.id
_entity.type
_entity.pdbx_description
1 polymer ?
#
loop_
_entity_poly.entity_id
_entity_poly.type
_entity_poly.pdbx_seq_one_letter_code
_entity_poly.pdbx_strand_id
1 'polypeptide(L)'
;MSLRSLNQESVYATLEKTNCTLDESCDTCEAPYQRAVEVENYTARFIIGESNRKLEQENTDEEIFLIDSKNETIDVEDMLVQAVVLSEPIAKHCPDCAKKVSEMPDEEDGEYMESTGNIIFH
;
A
#
# COMPACT_ATOMS: atom_id res chain seq x y z
N MET A 1 -15.10 -3.81 8.45
CA MET A 1 -14.77 -4.87 7.47
C MET A 1 -16.08 -5.44 6.93
N SER A 2 -16.17 -5.63 5.62
CA SER A 2 -17.31 -6.25 4.95
C SER A 2 -16.85 -7.41 4.05
N LEU A 3 -17.69 -8.44 3.92
CA LEU A 3 -17.46 -9.61 3.05
C LEU A 3 -18.61 -9.72 2.05
N ARG A 4 -18.31 -9.98 0.79
CA ARG A 4 -19.30 -10.13 -0.29
C ARG A 4 -18.96 -11.35 -1.14
N SER A 5 -19.87 -12.32 -1.18
CA SER A 5 -19.72 -13.45 -2.11
C SER A 5 -19.85 -12.97 -3.55
N LEU A 6 -18.92 -13.39 -4.40
CA LEU A 6 -18.97 -13.12 -5.84
C LEU A 6 -19.56 -14.33 -6.58
N ASN A 7 -19.04 -15.52 -6.27
CA ASN A 7 -19.50 -16.80 -6.78
C ASN A 7 -19.24 -17.91 -5.74
N GLN A 8 -19.44 -19.17 -6.11
CA GLN A 8 -19.24 -20.31 -5.21
C GLN A 8 -17.78 -20.54 -4.80
N GLU A 9 -16.83 -19.90 -5.48
CA GLU A 9 -15.39 -20.14 -5.32
C GLU A 9 -14.63 -18.89 -4.88
N SER A 10 -15.30 -17.75 -4.71
CA SER A 10 -14.64 -16.49 -4.38
C SER A 10 -15.51 -15.49 -3.62
N VAL A 11 -14.82 -14.70 -2.79
CA VAL A 11 -15.38 -13.68 -1.91
C VAL A 11 -14.51 -12.43 -2.00
N TYR A 12 -15.12 -11.26 -2.07
CA TYR A 12 -14.43 -9.99 -1.84
C TYR A 12 -14.48 -9.64 -0.36
N ALA A 13 -13.34 -9.21 0.18
CA ALA A 13 -13.25 -8.61 1.49
C ALA A 13 -12.86 -7.15 1.35
N THR A 14 -13.50 -6.29 2.13
CA THR A 14 -13.17 -4.86 2.21
C THR A 14 -12.85 -4.50 3.65
N LEU A 15 -11.64 -4.00 3.87
CA LEU A 15 -11.25 -3.29 5.08
C LEU A 15 -11.74 -1.85 4.95
N GLU A 16 -12.42 -1.36 5.99
CA GLU A 16 -12.99 -0.02 6.03
C GLU A 16 -12.53 0.64 7.32
N LYS A 17 -11.94 1.84 7.24
CA LYS A 17 -11.52 2.66 8.39
C LYS A 17 -10.68 1.88 9.40
N THR A 18 -9.64 1.21 8.90
CA THR A 18 -8.75 0.42 9.76
C THR A 18 -7.64 1.32 10.27
N ASN A 19 -7.51 1.38 11.60
CA ASN A 19 -6.49 2.17 12.27
C ASN A 19 -5.52 1.23 12.98
N CYS A 20 -4.23 1.45 12.77
CA CYS A 20 -3.19 0.77 13.53
C CYS A 20 -2.06 1.74 13.91
N THR A 21 -1.17 1.27 14.77
CA THR A 21 0.01 2.02 15.19
C THR A 21 1.22 1.13 14.97
N LEU A 22 2.25 1.69 14.34
CA LEU A 22 3.49 1.00 14.01
C LEU A 22 4.65 1.64 14.77
N ASP A 23 5.50 0.80 15.33
CA ASP A 23 6.79 1.22 15.89
C ASP A 23 7.82 1.30 14.75
N GLU A 24 8.33 2.50 14.49
CA GLU A 24 9.23 2.78 13.37
C GLU A 24 10.41 3.66 13.81
N SER A 25 11.39 3.83 12.92
CA SER A 25 12.51 4.74 13.11
C SER A 25 12.44 5.88 12.11
N CYS A 26 12.75 7.09 12.55
CA CYS A 26 12.75 8.27 11.70
C CYS A 26 13.90 8.20 10.67
N ASP A 27 13.62 8.38 9.39
CA ASP A 27 14.63 8.36 8.32
C ASP A 27 15.62 9.53 8.41
N THR A 28 15.30 10.58 9.18
CA THR A 28 16.15 11.79 9.31
C THR A 28 17.02 11.78 10.55
N CYS A 29 16.47 11.37 11.70
CA CYS A 29 17.18 11.45 12.99
C CYS A 29 17.36 10.10 13.67
N GLU A 30 16.91 9.02 13.02
CA GLU A 30 16.99 7.62 13.49
C GLU A 30 16.28 7.35 14.82
N ALA A 31 15.58 8.35 15.38
CA ALA A 31 14.86 8.20 16.63
C ALA A 31 13.65 7.25 16.44
N PRO A 32 13.41 6.31 17.37
CA PRO A 32 12.22 5.49 17.35
C PRO A 32 10.99 6.34 17.64
N TYR A 33 9.90 6.10 16.92
CA TYR A 33 8.62 6.77 17.13
C TYR A 33 7.46 5.86 16.72
N GLN A 34 6.26 6.22 17.19
CA GLN A 34 5.03 5.54 16.80
C GLN A 34 4.32 6.34 15.72
N ARG A 35 4.00 5.68 14.60
CA ARG A 35 3.19 6.25 13.53
C ARG A 35 1.80 5.65 13.55
N ALA A 36 0.78 6.50 13.55
CA ALA A 36 -0.59 6.08 13.28
C ALA A 36 -0.77 5.88 11.78
N VAL A 37 -1.36 4.76 11.39
CA VAL A 37 -1.72 4.44 10.01
C VAL A 37 -3.22 4.28 9.92
N GLU A 38 -3.83 5.02 9.00
CA GLU A 38 -5.25 4.91 8.67
C GLU A 38 -5.39 4.37 7.25
N VAL A 39 -6.01 3.20 7.14
CA VAL A 39 -6.41 2.61 5.87
C VAL A 39 -7.89 2.91 5.67
N GLU A 40 -8.20 3.85 4.78
CA GLU A 40 -9.58 4.28 4.53
C GLU A 40 -10.42 3.14 3.93
N ASN A 41 -9.97 2.58 2.80
CA ASN A 41 -10.61 1.46 2.13
C ASN A 41 -9.56 0.61 1.41
N TYR A 42 -9.55 -0.69 1.68
CA TYR A 42 -8.75 -1.66 0.94
C TYR A 42 -9.60 -2.89 0.64
N THR A 43 -9.69 -3.26 -0.64
CA THR A 43 -10.47 -4.42 -1.09
C THR A 43 -9.55 -5.45 -1.71
N ALA A 44 -9.75 -6.71 -1.35
CA ALA A 44 -9.01 -7.83 -1.90
C ALA A 44 -9.93 -9.02 -2.16
N ARG A 45 -9.49 -9.91 -3.04
CA ARG A 45 -10.26 -11.09 -3.42
C ARG A 45 -9.70 -12.34 -2.78
N PHE A 46 -10.59 -13.16 -2.26
CA PHE A 46 -10.29 -14.47 -1.67
C PHE A 46 -10.86 -15.57 -2.55
N ILE A 47 -10.05 -16.57 -2.87
CA ILE A 47 -10.39 -17.63 -3.84
C ILE A 47 -10.09 -19.01 -3.27
N ILE A 48 -10.95 -19.98 -3.60
CA ILE A 48 -10.75 -21.40 -3.28
C ILE A 48 -9.85 -22.05 -4.35
N GLY A 49 -8.73 -22.62 -3.92
CA GLY A 49 -7.86 -23.46 -4.75
C GLY A 49 -6.80 -22.70 -5.56
N GLU A 50 -5.58 -23.25 -5.62
CA GLU A 50 -4.44 -22.61 -6.28
C GLU A 50 -4.59 -22.46 -7.80
N SER A 51 -5.27 -23.40 -8.47
CA SER A 51 -5.50 -23.33 -9.92
C SER A 51 -6.33 -22.10 -10.29
N ASN A 52 -7.36 -21.80 -9.49
CA ASN A 52 -8.22 -20.64 -9.68
C ASN A 52 -7.45 -19.35 -9.38
N ARG A 53 -6.61 -19.34 -8.35
CA ARG A 53 -5.72 -18.19 -8.06
C ARG A 53 -4.82 -17.86 -9.24
N LYS A 54 -4.16 -18.86 -9.84
CA LYS A 54 -3.25 -18.63 -10.98
C LYS A 54 -3.99 -18.06 -12.20
N LEU A 55 -5.14 -18.65 -12.52
CA LEU A 55 -5.98 -18.16 -13.62
C LEU A 55 -6.41 -16.71 -13.38
N GLU A 56 -6.85 -16.38 -12.17
CA GLU A 56 -7.33 -15.03 -11.89
C GLU A 56 -6.16 -14.03 -11.80
N GLN A 57 -5.02 -14.38 -11.21
CA GLN A 57 -3.82 -13.53 -11.18
C GLN A 57 -3.28 -13.18 -12.58
N GLU A 58 -3.49 -14.02 -13.58
CA GLU A 58 -3.13 -13.71 -14.97
C GLU A 58 -4.10 -12.72 -15.64
N ASN A 59 -5.30 -12.53 -15.07
CA ASN A 59 -6.38 -11.75 -15.66
C ASN A 59 -6.74 -10.49 -14.86
N THR A 60 -6.15 -10.27 -13.68
CA THR A 60 -6.39 -9.09 -12.86
C THR A 60 -5.13 -8.64 -12.12
N ASP A 61 -4.98 -7.32 -11.97
CA ASP A 61 -3.98 -6.69 -11.11
C ASP A 61 -4.42 -6.68 -9.62
N GLU A 62 -5.62 -7.18 -9.31
CA GLU A 62 -6.11 -7.29 -7.93
C GLU A 62 -5.30 -8.30 -7.12
N GLU A 63 -5.07 -7.99 -5.85
CA GLU A 63 -4.42 -8.92 -4.94
C GLU A 63 -5.38 -10.08 -4.59
N ILE A 64 -4.89 -11.30 -4.77
CA ILE A 64 -5.66 -12.54 -4.62
C ILE A 64 -5.06 -13.40 -3.51
N PHE A 65 -5.86 -13.62 -2.49
CA PHE A 65 -5.57 -14.46 -1.34
C PHE A 65 -6.30 -15.81 -1.45
N LEU A 66 -5.75 -16.84 -0.82
CA LEU A 66 -6.35 -18.18 -0.81
C LEU A 66 -7.24 -18.36 0.43
N ILE A 67 -8.39 -18.98 0.22
CA ILE A 67 -9.24 -19.47 1.31
C ILE A 67 -8.69 -20.84 1.76
N ASP A 68 -8.48 -21.01 3.07
CA ASP A 68 -8.17 -22.33 3.63
C ASP A 68 -9.43 -23.19 3.63
N SER A 69 -9.57 -24.00 2.60
CA SER A 69 -10.71 -24.90 2.44
C SER A 69 -10.72 -26.08 3.41
N LYS A 70 -9.60 -26.39 4.10
CA LYS A 70 -9.55 -27.46 5.10
C LYS A 70 -10.10 -27.01 6.43
N ASN A 71 -9.81 -25.76 6.79
CA ASN A 71 -10.24 -25.16 8.06
C ASN A 71 -11.48 -24.27 7.92
N GLU A 72 -11.96 -24.05 6.68
CA GLU A 72 -13.08 -23.16 6.36
C GLU A 72 -12.85 -21.73 6.87
N THR A 73 -11.59 -21.30 6.92
CA THR A 73 -11.17 -20.00 7.44
C THR A 73 -10.57 -19.13 6.35
N ILE A 74 -10.82 -17.82 6.46
CA ILE A 74 -10.15 -16.80 5.66
C ILE A 74 -9.14 -16.11 6.58
N ASP A 75 -7.87 -16.15 6.19
CA ASP A 75 -6.83 -15.37 6.85
C ASP A 75 -6.78 -13.96 6.24
N VAL A 76 -7.00 -12.96 7.08
CA VAL A 76 -6.99 -11.54 6.67
C VAL A 76 -5.74 -10.80 7.16
N GLU A 77 -4.83 -11.48 7.85
CA GLU A 77 -3.57 -10.90 8.30
C GLU A 77 -2.77 -10.39 7.11
N ASP A 78 -2.58 -11.23 6.09
CA ASP A 78 -1.89 -10.86 4.86
C ASP A 78 -2.55 -9.66 4.17
N MET A 79 -3.89 -9.65 4.10
CA MET A 79 -4.66 -8.54 3.53
C MET A 79 -4.40 -7.23 4.30
N LEU A 80 -4.34 -7.30 5.63
CA LEU A 80 -4.09 -6.15 6.48
C LEU A 80 -2.66 -5.64 6.33
N VAL A 81 -1.67 -6.54 6.28
CA VAL A 81 -0.27 -6.19 6.03
C VAL A 81 -0.14 -5.49 4.68
N GLN A 82 -0.73 -6.04 3.61
CA GLN A 82 -0.70 -5.41 2.29
C GLN A 82 -1.35 -4.02 2.29
N ALA A 83 -2.49 -3.87 2.96
CA ALA A 83 -3.15 -2.58 3.06
C ALA A 83 -2.28 -1.52 3.75
N VAL A 84 -1.56 -1.91 4.81
CA VAL A 84 -0.63 -1.04 5.53
C VAL A 84 0.58 -0.69 4.67
N VAL A 85 1.18 -1.69 4.01
CA VAL A 85 2.36 -1.50 3.13
C VAL A 85 2.04 -0.54 1.98
N LEU A 86 0.86 -0.66 1.37
CA LEU A 86 0.43 0.25 0.30
C LEU A 86 0.14 1.68 0.79
N SER A 87 -0.08 1.84 2.10
CA SER A 87 -0.29 3.14 2.75
C SER A 87 1.02 3.76 3.27
N GLU A 88 2.17 3.15 2.97
CA GLU A 88 3.48 3.63 3.42
C GLU A 88 3.86 4.94 2.74
N PRO A 89 4.28 5.97 3.51
CA PRO A 89 4.82 7.18 2.93
C PRO A 89 6.22 6.93 2.33
N ILE A 90 6.62 7.76 1.35
CA ILE A 90 7.94 7.68 0.72
C ILE A 90 9.07 7.91 1.75
N ALA A 91 8.84 8.81 2.71
CA ALA A 91 9.76 9.12 3.79
C ALA A 91 9.05 9.11 5.14
N LYS A 92 9.68 8.49 6.13
CA LYS A 92 9.15 8.29 7.48
C LYS A 92 9.79 9.27 8.43
N HIS A 93 9.05 10.29 8.81
CA HIS A 93 9.52 11.32 9.72
C HIS A 93 8.80 11.25 11.06
N CYS A 94 9.58 11.32 12.15
CA CYS A 94 9.00 11.58 13.47
C CYS A 94 8.32 12.97 13.47
N PRO A 95 7.41 13.23 14.43
CA PRO A 95 6.65 14.49 14.47
C PRO A 95 7.52 15.76 14.43
N ASP A 96 8.71 15.74 15.02
CA ASP A 96 9.62 16.89 15.02
C ASP A 96 10.31 17.11 13.67
N CYS A 97 10.72 16.02 13.00
CA CYS A 97 11.31 16.10 11.66
C CYS A 97 10.25 16.45 10.60
N ALA A 98 9.04 15.90 10.71
CA ALA A 98 7.93 16.20 9.80
C ALA A 98 7.58 17.70 9.80
N LYS A 99 7.55 18.34 10.98
CA LYS A 99 7.34 19.79 11.10
C LYS A 99 8.41 20.59 10.37
N LYS A 100 9.68 20.24 10.57
CA LYS A 100 10.81 20.93 9.91
C LYS A 100 10.72 20.83 8.39
N VAL A 101 10.35 19.67 7.86
CA VAL A 101 10.15 19.47 6.42
C VAL A 101 8.98 20.34 5.92
N SER A 102 7.86 20.37 6.64
CA SER A 102 6.70 21.19 6.25
C SER A 102 6.92 22.70 6.33
N GLU A 103 7.93 23.14 7.08
CA GLU A 103 8.30 24.56 7.24
C GLU A 103 9.35 25.01 6.22
N MET A 104 9.94 24.09 5.43
CA MET A 104 10.83 24.47 4.34
C MET A 104 10.02 25.16 3.24
N PRO A 105 10.44 26.34 2.77
CA PRO A 105 9.80 26.96 1.62
C PRO A 105 9.96 26.01 0.42
N ASP A 106 8.87 25.74 -0.28
CA ASP A 106 8.95 25.12 -1.59
C ASP A 106 9.87 26.01 -2.44
N GLU A 107 11.06 25.51 -2.81
CA GLU A 107 11.90 26.18 -3.79
C GLU A 107 11.11 26.18 -5.11
N GLU A 108 10.52 27.33 -5.45
CA GLU A 108 9.92 27.56 -6.77
C GLU A 108 10.91 27.11 -7.85
N ASP A 109 10.42 26.24 -8.73
CA ASP A 109 11.11 25.66 -9.88
C ASP A 109 12.17 26.61 -10.47
N GLY A 110 13.44 26.23 -10.31
CA GLY A 110 14.52 26.87 -11.03
C GLY A 110 14.23 26.83 -12.53
N GLU A 111 14.26 28.00 -13.18
CA GLU A 111 14.06 28.18 -14.62
C GLU A 111 14.74 27.07 -15.42
N TYR A 112 13.93 26.24 -16.09
CA TYR A 112 14.42 25.32 -17.13
C TYR A 112 15.04 26.15 -18.25
N MET A 113 16.37 26.34 -18.23
CA MET A 113 17.09 26.74 -19.42
C MET A 113 17.01 25.58 -20.43
N GLU A 114 16.12 25.71 -21.42
CA GLU A 114 16.16 24.88 -22.63
C GLU A 114 17.52 25.10 -23.33
N SER A 115 18.49 24.23 -23.04
CA SER A 115 19.68 24.14 -23.88
C SER A 115 19.26 23.53 -25.21
N THR A 116 19.11 24.36 -26.24
CA THR A 116 18.94 23.96 -27.64
C THR A 116 20.25 23.37 -28.17
N GLY A 117 20.64 22.21 -27.65
CA GLY A 117 21.72 21.39 -28.19
C GLY A 117 21.16 20.49 -29.28
N ASN A 118 21.25 20.92 -30.55
CA ASN A 118 20.97 20.04 -31.69
C ASN A 118 22.01 18.91 -31.72
N ILE A 119 21.62 17.71 -31.31
CA ILE A 119 22.43 16.51 -31.49
C ILE A 119 22.29 16.06 -32.94
N ILE A 120 23.37 16.20 -33.73
CA ILE A 120 23.48 15.63 -35.07
C ILE A 120 24.24 14.31 -34.93
N PHE A 121 23.61 13.20 -35.33
CA PHE A 121 24.28 11.90 -35.42
C PHE A 121 25.01 11.80 -36.78
N HIS A 122 26.29 11.45 -36.74
CA HIS A 122 27.11 11.08 -37.89
C HIS A 122 27.08 9.57 -38.12
#